data_AF-A0A974VKC0-F1
#
_entry.id   AF-A0A974VKC0-F1
#
_cell.length_a   1.000
_cell.length_b   1.000
_cell.length_c   1.000
_cell.angle_alpha   90.00
_cell.angle_beta   90.00
_cell.angle_gamma   90.00
#
_symmetry.space_group_name_H-M   'P 1'
#
loop_
_entity.id
_entity.type
_entity.pdbx_description
1 polymer ?
#
loop_
_entity_poly.entity_id
_entity_poly.type
_entity_poly.pdbx_seq_one_letter_code
_entity_poly.pdbx_strand_id
1 'polypeptide(L)'
;MARGLFDNPVMLLILLLIIILLFGAPKLPGMARSLGQSMRIFKSEVDDMKKDGKNKNASATTPVEGEVINNPSHGSVSSTDPVVDNHNK
;
A
#
# COMPACT_ATOMS: atom_id res chain seq x y z
N MET A 1 33.64 -20.98 17.80
CA MET A 1 34.07 -21.51 16.48
C MET A 1 33.06 -21.25 15.34
N ALA A 2 32.03 -20.42 15.50
CA ALA A 2 30.99 -20.22 14.47
C ALA A 2 31.13 -18.94 13.61
N ARG A 3 32.18 -18.14 13.81
CA ARG A 3 32.31 -16.80 13.18
C ARG A 3 32.65 -16.86 11.68
N GLY A 4 33.31 -17.91 11.21
CA GLY A 4 33.68 -18.05 9.79
C GLY A 4 32.52 -18.35 8.82
N LEU A 5 31.31 -18.59 9.31
CA LEU A 5 30.15 -18.90 8.46
C LEU A 5 29.46 -17.65 7.90
N PHE A 6 29.47 -16.54 8.67
CA PHE A 6 28.75 -15.32 8.33
C PHE A 6 29.63 -14.27 7.63
N ASP A 7 30.96 -14.37 7.77
CA ASP A 7 31.91 -13.45 7.12
C ASP A 7 32.12 -13.78 5.62
N ASN A 8 31.61 -14.92 5.16
CA ASN A 8 31.79 -15.36 3.78
C ASN A 8 30.58 -14.96 2.92
N PRO A 9 30.70 -13.97 2.01
CA PRO A 9 29.57 -13.49 1.20
C PRO A 9 28.96 -14.61 0.35
N VAL A 10 29.75 -15.63 -0.02
CA VAL A 10 29.29 -16.79 -0.78
C VAL A 10 28.32 -17.66 0.04
N MET A 11 28.53 -17.80 1.36
CA MET A 11 27.62 -18.56 2.23
C MET A 11 26.23 -17.91 2.29
N LEU A 12 26.18 -16.57 2.32
CA LEU A 12 24.91 -15.83 2.28
C LEU A 12 24.15 -16.07 0.97
N LEU A 13 24.86 -16.12 -0.17
CA LEU A 13 24.25 -16.45 -1.46
C LEU A 13 23.70 -17.88 -1.50
N ILE A 14 24.43 -18.85 -0.95
CA ILE A 14 23.97 -20.25 -0.86
C ILE A 14 22.73 -20.35 0.03
N LEU A 15 22.72 -19.68 1.19
CA LEU A 15 21.56 -19.65 2.07
C LEU A 15 20.34 -19.03 1.38
N LEU A 16 20.54 -17.91 0.69
CA LEU A 16 19.49 -17.27 -0.10
C LEU A 16 18.93 -18.19 -1.19
N LEU A 17 19.82 -18.93 -1.88
CA LEU A 17 19.43 -19.90 -2.89
C LEU A 17 18.56 -21.02 -2.31
N ILE A 18 18.90 -21.54 -1.12
CA ILE A 18 18.10 -22.55 -0.42
C ILE A 18 16.70 -22.00 -0.10
N ILE A 19 16.61 -20.76 0.40
CA ILE A 19 15.31 -20.11 0.69
C ILE A 19 14.50 -19.95 -0.61
N ILE A 20 15.13 -19.55 -1.71
CA ILE A 20 14.45 -19.47 -3.03
C ILE A 20 13.93 -20.84 -3.47
N LEU A 21 14.67 -21.93 -3.23
CA LEU A 21 14.23 -23.28 -3.59
C LEU A 21 13.04 -23.76 -2.75
N LEU A 22 13.02 -23.45 -1.45
CA LEU A 22 11.93 -23.86 -0.55
C LEU A 22 10.65 -23.05 -0.76
N PHE A 23 10.79 -21.73 -0.91
CA PHE A 23 9.66 -20.81 -0.98
C PHE A 23 9.25 -20.47 -2.42
N GLY A 24 10.16 -20.63 -3.39
CA GLY A 24 9.98 -20.23 -4.77
C GLY A 24 10.26 -18.73 -5.00
N ALA A 25 10.74 -18.41 -6.21
CA ALA A 25 11.02 -17.04 -6.65
C ALA A 25 9.86 -16.03 -6.47
N PRO A 26 8.56 -16.37 -6.72
CA PRO A 26 7.49 -15.38 -6.60
C PRO A 26 7.02 -15.12 -5.16
N LYS A 27 7.31 -16.00 -4.20
CA LYS A 27 6.84 -15.85 -2.80
C LYS A 27 7.72 -14.92 -1.98
N LEU A 28 9.02 -14.89 -2.23
CA LEU A 28 9.96 -13.95 -1.61
C LEU A 28 9.57 -12.46 -1.76
N PRO A 29 9.33 -11.94 -2.97
CA PRO A 29 8.99 -10.54 -3.14
C PRO A 29 7.58 -10.22 -2.61
N GLY A 30 6.68 -11.19 -2.53
CA GLY A 30 5.37 -11.03 -1.89
C GLY A 30 5.50 -10.83 -0.38
N MET A 31 6.25 -11.71 0.30
CA MET A 31 6.47 -11.63 1.75
C MET A 31 7.27 -10.38 2.14
N ALA A 32 8.30 -10.03 1.36
CA ALA A 32 9.07 -8.81 1.61
C ALA A 32 8.20 -7.54 1.50
N ARG A 33 7.27 -7.49 0.53
CA ARG A 33 6.35 -6.35 0.37
C ARG A 33 5.37 -6.24 1.53
N SER A 34 4.74 -7.33 1.95
CA SER A 34 3.80 -7.29 3.08
C SER A 34 4.49 -6.93 4.39
N LEU A 35 5.67 -7.50 4.66
CA LEU A 35 6.49 -7.15 5.82
C LEU A 35 6.97 -5.69 5.76
N GLY A 36 7.36 -5.20 4.59
CA GLY A 36 7.77 -3.81 4.38
C GLY A 36 6.65 -2.80 4.62
N GLN A 37 5.43 -3.12 4.18
CA GLN A 37 4.24 -2.31 4.45
C GLN A 37 3.95 -2.22 5.94
N SER A 38 3.93 -3.36 6.66
CA SER A 38 3.73 -3.38 8.12
C SER A 38 4.85 -2.64 8.87
N MET A 39 6.10 -2.78 8.43
CA MET A 39 7.25 -2.11 9.05
C MET A 39 7.22 -0.59 8.84
N ARG A 40 6.70 -0.10 7.71
CA ARG A 40 6.54 1.34 7.45
C ARG A 40 5.56 1.99 8.43
N ILE A 41 4.42 1.32 8.67
CA ILE A 41 3.40 1.80 9.61
C ILE A 41 3.98 1.83 11.02
N PHE A 42 4.56 0.70 11.45
CA PHE A 42 5.21 0.59 12.75
C PHE A 42 6.33 1.61 12.95
N LYS A 43 7.17 1.85 11.94
CA LYS A 43 8.25 2.83 12.02
C LYS A 43 7.72 4.26 12.16
N SER A 44 6.63 4.60 11.48
CA SER A 44 6.02 5.93 11.56
C SER A 44 5.48 6.19 12.97
N GLU A 45 4.74 5.22 13.53
CA GLU A 45 4.21 5.33 14.88
C GLU A 45 5.31 5.35 15.96
N VAL A 46 6.35 4.52 15.81
CA VAL A 46 7.52 4.54 16.72
C VAL A 46 8.32 5.84 16.59
N ASP A 47 8.45 6.41 15.40
CA ASP A 47 9.12 7.70 15.19
C ASP A 47 8.28 8.86 15.76
N ASP A 48 6.96 8.80 15.68
CA ASP A 48 6.06 9.78 16.29
C ASP A 48 6.14 9.72 17.83
N MET A 49 6.18 8.52 18.42
CA MET A 49 6.45 8.36 19.85
C MET A 49 7.83 8.92 20.27
N LYS A 50 8.85 8.81 19.41
CA LYS A 50 10.18 9.40 19.66
C LYS A 50 10.18 10.92 19.49
N LYS A 51 9.37 11.47 18.58
CA LYS A 51 9.25 12.91 18.31
C LYS A 51 8.39 13.64 19.35
N ASP A 52 7.39 12.98 19.93
CA ASP A 52 6.59 13.57 21.03
C ASP A 52 7.43 13.81 22.30
N GLY A 53 8.56 13.11 22.46
CA GLY A 53 9.59 13.42 23.45
C GLY A 53 10.56 14.55 23.05
N LYS A 54 10.53 15.03 21.80
CA LYS A 54 11.50 15.99 21.26
C LYS A 54 10.89 16.88 20.17
N ASN A 55 10.16 17.89 20.61
CA ASN A 55 9.80 19.11 19.87
C ASN A 55 8.86 18.96 18.64
N LYS A 56 7.66 19.49 18.87
CA LYS A 56 6.76 20.13 17.90
C LYS A 56 7.54 21.11 17.00
N ASN A 57 7.92 20.69 15.79
CA ASN A 57 8.04 21.52 14.57
C ASN A 57 8.89 20.80 13.51
N ALA A 58 8.24 20.25 12.48
CA ALA A 58 8.76 20.25 11.11
C ALA A 58 7.62 19.84 10.17
N SER A 59 7.18 20.83 9.40
CA SER A 59 6.11 20.84 8.42
C SER A 59 6.41 20.03 7.15
N ALA A 60 5.34 19.79 6.39
CA ALA A 60 5.25 19.66 4.94
C ALA A 60 5.33 18.25 4.31
N THR A 61 4.15 17.64 4.16
CA THR A 61 3.77 17.02 2.89
C THR A 61 2.38 17.51 2.57
N THR A 62 2.29 18.58 1.79
CA THR A 62 1.03 19.13 1.28
C THR A 62 0.37 18.06 0.41
N PRO A 63 -0.85 17.60 0.71
CA PRO A 63 -1.59 16.72 -0.18
C PRO A 63 -1.81 17.46 -1.50
N VAL A 64 -1.38 16.84 -2.60
CA VAL A 64 -1.73 17.33 -3.94
C VAL A 64 -3.17 16.91 -4.19
N GLU A 65 -4.08 17.89 -4.17
CA GLU A 65 -5.49 17.75 -4.53
C GLU A 65 -5.56 17.20 -5.97
N GLY A 66 -6.09 15.99 -6.13
CA GLY A 66 -6.35 15.42 -7.44
C GLY A 66 -7.55 16.09 -8.07
N GLU A 67 -7.39 16.72 -9.22
CA GLU A 67 -8.51 17.25 -10.00
C GLU A 67 -9.37 16.09 -10.53
N VAL A 68 -10.63 16.03 -10.11
CA VAL A 68 -11.61 15.05 -10.61
C VAL A 68 -12.04 15.48 -12.02
N ILE A 69 -11.53 14.81 -13.04
CA ILE A 69 -11.99 14.97 -14.42
C ILE A 69 -13.36 14.29 -14.56
N ASN A 70 -14.43 15.06 -14.36
CA ASN A 70 -15.79 14.62 -14.70
C ASN A 70 -15.93 14.62 -16.23
N ASN A 71 -15.85 13.44 -16.86
CA ASN A 71 -16.16 13.26 -18.28
C ASN A 71 -17.68 13.36 -18.49
N PRO A 72 -18.23 14.43 -19.10
CA PRO A 72 -19.66 14.55 -19.37
C PRO A 72 -19.93 13.88 -20.73
N SER A 73 -19.89 12.55 -20.76
CA SER A 73 -20.16 11.79 -22.00
C SER A 73 -21.03 10.56 -21.73
N HIS A 74 -22.13 10.72 -21.00
CA HIS A 74 -23.33 9.90 -21.24
C HIS A 74 -24.49 10.87 -21.35
N GLY A 75 -24.73 11.30 -22.59
CA GLY A 75 -25.83 12.16 -22.95
C GLY A 75 -27.18 11.52 -22.61
N SER A 76 -28.13 12.41 -22.27
CA SER A 76 -29.50 12.45 -22.78
C SER A 76 -29.81 11.36 -23.81
N VAL A 77 -30.86 10.54 -23.72
CA VAL A 77 -32.28 10.92 -23.71
C VAL A 77 -33.09 9.65 -23.42
N SER A 78 -34.10 9.73 -22.56
CA SER A 78 -35.42 9.16 -22.88
C SER A 78 -36.46 9.79 -21.97
N SER A 79 -36.84 11.01 -22.32
CA SER A 79 -38.14 11.55 -21.96
C SER A 79 -39.22 10.69 -22.62
N THR A 80 -40.02 9.99 -21.83
CA THR A 80 -41.41 9.64 -22.15
C THR A 80 -42.11 9.17 -20.86
N ASP A 81 -42.55 10.12 -20.04
CA ASP A 81 -43.93 10.05 -19.54
C ASP A 81 -44.82 10.49 -20.72
N PRO A 82 -45.93 9.79 -21.03
CA PRO A 82 -47.10 9.86 -20.15
C PRO A 82 -47.99 8.59 -20.13
N VAL A 83 -48.70 8.34 -19.04
CA VAL A 83 -50.15 8.04 -19.05
C VAL A 83 -50.70 8.09 -17.62
N VAL A 84 -51.62 9.02 -17.44
CA VAL A 84 -52.51 9.22 -16.31
C VAL A 84 -53.46 8.03 -16.20
N ASP A 85 -53.54 7.38 -15.05
CA ASP A 85 -54.79 6.76 -14.62
C ASP A 85 -54.98 6.90 -13.11
N ASN A 86 -55.75 7.93 -12.76
CA ASN A 86 -56.22 8.23 -11.42
C ASN A 86 -57.54 7.47 -11.23
N HIS A 87 -57.47 6.22 -10.77
CA HIS A 87 -58.66 5.49 -10.34
C HIS A 87 -58.88 5.66 -8.83
N ASN A 88 -59.62 6.73 -8.53
CA ASN A 88 -60.38 6.90 -7.30
C ASN A 88 -61.54 5.89 -7.27
N LYS A 89 -61.64 5.09 -6.20
CA LYS A 89 -62.92 4.55 -5.74
C LYS A 89 -62.94 4.38 -4.22
#